data_AF-A0A3D3TUM8-F1
#
_entry.id   AF-A0A3D3TUM8-F1
#
_cell.length_a   1.000
_cell.length_b   1.000
_cell.length_c   1.000
_cell.angle_alpha   90.00
_cell.angle_beta   90.00
_cell.angle_gamma   90.00
#
_symmetry.space_group_name_H-M   'P 1'
#
loop_
_entity.id
_entity.type
_entity.pdbx_description
1 polymer ?
#
loop_
_entity_poly.entity_id
_entity_poly.type
_entity_poly.pdbx_seq_one_letter_code
_entity_poly.pdbx_strand_id
1 'polypeptide(L)'
;MEKNKELINKAIEKLNSEMDKEDKKEIRVIGEFLLNQVTSNEDIAKAILTEGKTIMKSLDDMKGIARQRAINGCAVIDPEEGFEIVMNYFGINKKIDIKNSETKVVSINDYKEKSTLEGIDINLDDILDNL
;
A
#
# COMPACT_ATOMS: atom_id res chain seq x y z
N MET A 1 -5.78 30.08 3.18
CA MET A 1 -4.92 29.12 2.46
C MET A 1 -3.58 28.88 3.16
N GLU A 2 -3.02 29.85 3.90
CA GLU A 2 -1.77 29.69 4.67
C GLU A 2 -1.75 28.51 5.67
N LYS A 3 -2.82 28.34 6.47
CA LYS A 3 -2.89 27.35 7.56
C LYS A 3 -2.79 25.90 7.09
N ASN A 4 -3.28 25.58 5.90
CA ASN A 4 -3.30 24.22 5.38
C ASN A 4 -1.88 23.76 5.01
N LYS A 5 -1.06 24.67 4.49
CA LYS A 5 0.34 24.41 4.15
C LYS A 5 1.19 24.21 5.40
N GLU A 6 0.91 24.96 6.47
CA GLU A 6 1.61 24.81 7.75
C GLU A 6 1.35 23.43 8.39
N LEU A 7 0.10 22.95 8.38
CA LEU A 7 -0.25 21.62 8.90
C LEU A 7 0.44 20.49 8.12
N ILE A 8 0.41 20.59 6.79
CA ILE A 8 1.07 19.63 5.89
C ILE A 8 2.58 19.58 6.17
N ASN A 9 3.24 20.74 6.28
CA ASN A 9 4.67 20.80 6.57
C ASN A 9 5.02 20.17 7.93
N LYS A 10 4.23 20.46 8.98
CA LYS A 10 4.43 19.85 10.31
C LYS A 10 4.28 18.33 10.27
N ALA A 11 3.30 17.82 9.53
CA ALA A 11 3.11 16.38 9.37
C ALA A 11 4.29 15.74 8.62
N ILE A 12 4.78 16.38 7.55
CA ILE A 12 5.98 15.95 6.80
C ILE A 12 7.22 15.92 7.70
N GLU A 13 7.47 16.98 8.47
CA GLU A 13 8.59 17.06 9.41
C GLU A 13 8.53 15.95 10.47
N LYS A 14 7.33 15.69 11.01
CA LYS A 14 7.11 14.60 11.96
C LYS A 14 7.43 13.24 11.34
N LEU A 15 6.93 12.95 10.13
CA LEU A 15 7.18 11.69 9.44
C LEU A 15 8.67 11.50 9.13
N ASN A 16 9.33 12.54 8.61
CA ASN A 16 10.78 12.51 8.36
C ASN A 16 11.55 12.24 9.65
N SER A 17 11.21 12.93 10.74
CA SER A 17 11.85 12.70 12.05
C SER A 17 11.65 11.26 12.54
N GLU A 18 10.48 10.66 12.33
CA GLU A 18 10.24 9.26 12.69
C GLU A 18 11.04 8.28 11.84
N MET A 19 11.17 8.53 10.53
CA MET A 19 11.99 7.72 9.62
C MET A 19 13.49 7.84 9.91
N ASP A 20 13.98 9.01 10.30
CA ASP A 20 15.39 9.23 10.61
C ASP A 20 15.80 8.62 11.96
N LYS A 21 14.86 8.54 12.91
CA LYS A 21 15.10 7.95 14.25
C LYS A 21 15.24 6.43 14.22
N GLU A 22 14.64 5.77 13.24
CA GLU A 22 14.51 4.32 13.23
C GLU A 22 15.14 3.74 11.96
N ASP A 23 16.23 2.98 12.12
CA ASP A 23 16.90 2.29 11.01
C ASP A 23 16.19 0.98 10.65
N LYS A 24 14.92 1.09 10.23
CA LYS A 24 14.08 -0.06 9.81
C LYS A 24 13.49 0.21 8.44
N LYS A 25 13.68 -0.75 7.53
CA LYS A 25 13.21 -0.66 6.15
C LYS A 25 11.70 -0.46 6.08
N GLU A 26 10.94 -1.14 6.94
CA GLU A 26 9.48 -1.10 6.96
C GLU A 26 8.95 0.28 7.38
N ILE A 27 9.66 0.96 8.30
CA ILE A 27 9.31 2.31 8.73
C ILE A 27 9.51 3.30 7.59
N ARG A 28 10.60 3.17 6.84
CA ARG A 28 10.86 4.00 5.66
C ARG A 28 9.79 3.81 4.58
N VAL A 29 9.44 2.56 4.25
CA VAL A 29 8.39 2.26 3.25
C VAL A 29 7.05 2.87 3.63
N ILE A 30 6.63 2.72 4.89
CA ILE A 30 5.36 3.31 5.36
C ILE A 30 5.45 4.83 5.44
N GLY A 31 6.57 5.38 5.89
CA GLY A 31 6.76 6.83 5.96
C GLY A 31 6.69 7.49 4.59
N GLU A 32 7.36 6.92 3.58
CA GLU A 32 7.28 7.39 2.19
C GLU A 32 5.85 7.31 1.64
N PHE A 33 5.14 6.22 1.92
CA PHE A 33 3.72 6.10 1.57
C PHE A 33 2.88 7.21 2.22
N LEU A 34 3.03 7.44 3.52
CA LEU A 34 2.28 8.48 4.25
C LEU A 34 2.62 9.89 3.78
N LEU A 35 3.88 10.17 3.42
CA LEU A 35 4.28 11.46 2.83
C LEU A 35 3.51 11.76 1.54
N ASN A 36 3.38 10.75 0.65
CA ASN A 36 2.61 10.90 -0.59
C ASN A 36 1.13 11.18 -0.31
N GLN A 37 0.55 10.57 0.73
CA GLN A 37 -0.84 10.80 1.11
C GLN A 37 -1.07 12.19 1.73
N VAL A 38 -0.15 12.67 2.59
CA VAL A 38 -0.24 13.97 3.28
C VAL A 38 -0.25 15.14 2.30
N THR A 39 0.57 15.08 1.25
CA THR A 39 0.64 16.15 0.25
C THR A 39 -0.67 16.33 -0.53
N SER A 40 -1.51 15.28 -0.57
CA SER A 40 -2.76 15.25 -1.32
C SER A 40 -4.00 15.54 -0.46
N ASN A 41 -3.90 15.51 0.88
CA ASN A 41 -5.05 15.63 1.76
C ASN A 41 -4.70 16.17 3.16
N GLU A 42 -5.26 17.32 3.53
CA GLU A 42 -5.04 17.96 4.83
C GLU A 42 -5.57 17.13 6.02
N ASP A 43 -6.64 16.36 5.84
CA ASP A 43 -7.19 15.54 6.93
C ASP A 43 -6.21 14.44 7.36
N ILE A 44 -5.38 13.98 6.43
CA ILE A 44 -4.30 13.02 6.69
C ILE A 44 -3.20 13.68 7.52
N ALA A 45 -2.85 14.94 7.22
CA ALA A 45 -1.90 15.70 8.03
C ALA A 45 -2.37 15.82 9.49
N LYS A 46 -3.66 16.13 9.71
CA LYS A 46 -4.26 16.21 11.06
C LYS A 46 -4.23 14.87 11.77
N ALA A 47 -4.56 13.78 11.07
CA ALA A 47 -4.52 12.44 11.63
C ALA A 47 -3.11 12.03 12.09
N ILE A 48 -2.08 12.35 11.30
CA ILE A 48 -0.68 12.04 11.61
C ILE A 48 -0.13 12.87 12.77
N LEU A 49 -0.61 14.10 12.92
CA LEU A 49 -0.26 15.00 14.02
C LEU A 49 -1.01 14.68 15.32
N THR A 50 -1.94 13.73 15.30
CA THR A 50 -2.65 13.29 16.51
C THR A 50 -1.68 12.66 17.50
N GLU A 51 -1.81 13.04 18.77
CA GLU A 51 -0.92 12.57 19.83
C GLU A 51 -0.90 11.03 19.91
N GLY A 52 0.30 10.47 20.02
CA GLY A 52 0.48 9.03 20.14
C GLY A 52 0.34 8.24 18.84
N LYS A 53 -0.02 8.86 17.71
CA LYS A 53 0.03 8.22 16.37
C LYS A 53 1.45 8.31 15.81
N THR A 54 2.05 7.16 15.49
CA THR A 54 3.41 7.06 14.93
C THR A 54 3.47 5.92 13.92
N ILE A 55 4.45 5.95 13.02
CA ILE A 55 4.70 4.90 12.02
C ILE A 55 4.97 3.55 12.72
N MET A 56 5.77 3.57 13.80
CA MET A 56 6.06 2.36 14.58
C MET A 56 4.78 1.74 15.13
N LYS A 57 3.87 2.53 15.69
CA LYS A 57 2.64 1.99 16.27
C LYS A 57 1.67 1.49 15.21
N SER A 58 1.64 2.10 14.01
CA SER A 58 0.87 1.51 12.90
C SER A 58 1.45 0.16 12.46
N LEU A 59 2.77 0.00 12.50
CA LEU A 59 3.40 -1.30 12.26
C LEU A 59 3.07 -2.32 13.34
N ASP A 60 3.04 -1.91 14.60
CA ASP A 60 2.68 -2.80 15.71
C ASP A 60 1.22 -3.25 15.63
N ASP A 61 0.32 -2.38 15.18
CA ASP A 61 -1.08 -2.72 14.90
C ASP A 61 -1.18 -3.75 13.76
N MET A 62 -0.46 -3.52 12.65
CA MET A 62 -0.36 -4.48 11.55
C MET A 62 0.21 -5.83 11.99
N LYS A 63 1.25 -5.84 12.83
CA LYS A 63 1.80 -7.07 13.42
C LYS A 63 0.76 -7.78 14.29
N GLY A 64 -0.07 -7.04 15.01
CA GLY A 64 -1.18 -7.59 15.80
C GLY A 64 -2.16 -8.36 14.92
N ILE A 65 -2.56 -7.77 13.80
CA ILE A 65 -3.46 -8.39 12.82
C ILE A 65 -2.80 -9.61 12.17
N ALA A 66 -1.54 -9.49 11.74
CA ALA A 66 -0.77 -10.59 11.17
C ALA A 66 -0.72 -11.79 12.14
N ARG A 67 -0.45 -11.54 13.43
CA ARG A 67 -0.41 -12.59 14.46
C ARG A 67 -1.74 -13.29 14.64
N GLN A 68 -2.85 -12.56 14.59
CA GLN A 68 -4.20 -13.14 14.72
C GLN A 68 -4.54 -14.06 13.54
N ARG A 69 -4.06 -13.71 12.34
CA ARG A 69 -4.34 -14.46 11.10
C ARG A 69 -3.30 -15.53 10.78
N ALA A 70 -2.22 -15.60 11.55
CA ALA A 70 -1.12 -16.50 11.27
C ALA A 70 -1.56 -17.97 11.36
N ILE A 71 -1.33 -18.72 10.29
CA ILE A 71 -1.49 -20.17 10.25
C ILE A 71 -0.10 -20.78 10.33
N ASN A 72 0.14 -21.64 11.33
CA ASN A 72 1.47 -22.22 11.60
C ASN A 72 2.57 -21.15 11.76
N GLY A 73 2.23 -19.99 12.33
CA GLY A 73 3.19 -18.90 12.56
C GLY A 73 3.50 -18.03 11.35
N CYS A 74 2.82 -18.23 10.22
CA CYS A 74 2.97 -17.41 9.02
C CYS A 74 1.64 -16.73 8.66
N ALA A 75 1.69 -15.42 8.39
CA ALA A 75 0.58 -14.66 7.85
C ALA A 75 1.04 -14.00 6.55
N VAL A 76 0.16 -14.02 5.55
CA VAL A 76 0.36 -13.29 4.30
C VAL A 76 -0.57 -12.09 4.34
N ILE A 77 0.01 -10.91 4.16
CA ILE A 77 -0.71 -9.65 4.01
C ILE A 77 -0.21 -9.07 2.69
N ASP A 78 -1.13 -8.81 1.77
CA ASP A 78 -0.78 -8.15 0.51
C ASP A 78 -0.43 -6.67 0.73
N PRO A 79 0.28 -6.02 -0.20
CA PRO A 79 0.67 -4.62 -0.01
C PRO A 79 -0.52 -3.67 0.20
N GLU A 80 -1.64 -3.88 -0.50
CA GLU A 80 -2.80 -3.00 -0.44
C GLU A 80 -3.47 -3.06 0.93
N GLU A 81 -3.71 -4.27 1.44
CA GLU A 81 -4.22 -4.52 2.78
C GLU A 81 -3.25 -3.99 3.85
N GLY A 82 -1.95 -4.18 3.65
CA GLY A 82 -0.93 -3.64 4.55
C GLY A 82 -1.05 -2.11 4.68
N PHE A 83 -1.13 -1.39 3.57
CA PHE A 83 -1.32 0.06 3.60
C PHE A 83 -2.70 0.46 4.14
N GLU A 84 -3.75 -0.30 3.85
CA GLU A 84 -5.10 -0.06 4.41
C GLU A 84 -5.10 -0.16 5.94
N ILE A 85 -4.46 -1.19 6.50
CA ILE A 85 -4.32 -1.32 7.96
C ILE A 85 -3.62 -0.10 8.56
N VAL A 86 -2.54 0.37 7.94
CA VAL A 86 -1.84 1.58 8.39
C VAL A 86 -2.76 2.79 8.34
N MET A 87 -3.49 3.00 7.24
CA MET A 87 -4.41 4.13 7.08
C MET A 87 -5.55 4.10 8.11
N ASN A 88 -6.10 2.90 8.36
CA ASN A 88 -7.11 2.65 9.39
C ASN A 88 -6.57 2.95 10.79
N TYR A 89 -5.30 2.63 11.07
CA TYR A 89 -4.66 3.02 12.32
C TYR A 89 -4.68 4.54 12.52
N PHE A 90 -4.47 5.34 11.47
CA PHE A 90 -4.58 6.80 11.56
C PHE A 90 -6.04 7.32 11.52
N GLY A 91 -7.04 6.44 11.42
CA GLY A 91 -8.45 6.80 11.34
C GLY A 91 -8.85 7.38 9.98
N ILE A 92 -8.04 7.12 8.94
CA ILE A 92 -8.27 7.61 7.58
C ILE A 92 -9.02 6.51 6.82
N ASN A 93 -10.32 6.42 7.06
CA ASN A 93 -11.20 5.49 6.36
C ASN A 93 -11.58 6.05 4.99
N LYS A 94 -10.60 6.20 4.08
CA LYS A 94 -10.87 6.43 2.67
C LYS A 94 -10.69 5.10 1.96
N LYS A 95 -11.71 4.64 1.23
CA LYS A 95 -11.51 3.63 0.19
C LYS A 95 -10.35 4.12 -0.67
N ILE A 96 -9.22 3.41 -0.63
CA ILE A 96 -8.04 3.76 -1.41
C ILE A 96 -8.48 3.63 -2.87
N ASP A 97 -8.60 4.75 -3.58
CA ASP A 97 -8.84 4.74 -5.03
C ASP A 97 -7.49 4.36 -5.68
N ILE A 98 -7.25 3.05 -5.82
CA ILE A 98 -6.08 2.45 -6.49
C ILE A 98 -6.22 2.67 -8.00
N LYS A 99 -6.22 3.94 -8.44
CA LYS A 99 -6.31 4.29 -9.86
C LYS A 99 -5.03 4.86 -10.44
N ASN A 100 -3.98 5.06 -9.63
CA ASN A 100 -2.72 5.67 -10.08
C ASN A 100 -1.44 4.91 -9.71
N SER A 101 -1.49 3.61 -9.41
CA SER A 101 -0.30 2.75 -9.51
C SER A 101 -0.43 1.87 -10.75
N GLU A 102 0.37 2.16 -11.78
CA GLU A 102 0.53 1.30 -12.96
C GLU A 102 1.20 -0.03 -12.58
N THR A 103 0.43 -0.93 -11.98
CA THR A 103 0.77 -2.35 -11.87
C THR A 103 -0.49 -3.13 -12.19
N LYS A 104 -0.50 -3.75 -13.39
CA LYS A 104 -1.53 -4.69 -13.82
C LYS A 104 -1.61 -5.84 -12.82
N VAL A 105 -2.58 -5.80 -11.92
CA VAL A 105 -3.05 -6.98 -11.20
C VAL A 105 -4.00 -7.74 -12.12
N VAL A 106 -3.58 -8.91 -12.59
CA VAL A 106 -4.46 -9.86 -13.29
C VAL A 106 -5.12 -10.74 -12.22
N SER A 107 -6.45 -10.77 -12.22
CA SER A 107 -7.24 -11.57 -11.29
C SER A 107 -7.19 -13.04 -11.66
N ILE A 108 -7.01 -13.92 -10.67
CA ILE A 108 -6.98 -15.38 -10.83
C ILE A 108 -8.34 -15.95 -11.26
N ASN A 109 -9.41 -15.15 -11.15
CA ASN A 109 -10.78 -15.54 -11.48
C ASN A 109 -11.15 -15.34 -12.96
N ASP A 110 -10.27 -14.79 -13.79
CA ASP A 110 -10.50 -14.62 -15.23
C ASP A 110 -10.17 -15.88 -16.06
N TYR A 111 -9.77 -17.00 -15.41
CA TYR A 111 -9.34 -18.24 -16.08
C TYR A 111 -10.45 -19.27 -16.34
N LYS A 112 -11.73 -18.91 -16.17
CA LYS A 112 -12.83 -19.76 -16.65
C LYS A 112 -13.79 -18.92 -17.49
N GLU A 113 -13.82 -19.26 -18.78
CA GLU A 113 -14.61 -18.68 -19.88
C GLU A 113 -14.04 -17.42 -20.53
N LYS A 114 -13.13 -17.57 -21.50
CA LYS A 114 -13.48 -17.53 -22.94
C LYS A 114 -12.23 -17.73 -23.81
N SER A 115 -12.10 -18.93 -24.38
CA SER A 115 -11.31 -19.18 -25.58
C SER A 115 -11.96 -18.48 -26.77
N THR A 116 -11.62 -17.21 -27.00
CA THR A 116 -11.66 -16.55 -28.32
C THR A 116 -10.78 -15.30 -28.23
N LEU A 117 -9.46 -15.49 -28.31
CA LEU A 117 -8.57 -14.47 -28.86
C LEU A 117 -8.66 -14.62 -30.37
N GLU A 118 -9.40 -13.74 -31.04
CA GLU A 118 -9.17 -13.52 -32.48
C GLU A 118 -7.72 -13.04 -32.64
N GLY A 119 -6.89 -13.85 -33.31
CA GLY A 119 -5.58 -13.41 -33.80
C GLY A 119 -4.37 -14.26 -33.44
N ILE A 120 -4.52 -15.41 -32.77
CA ILE A 120 -3.39 -16.34 -32.58
C ILE A 120 -3.83 -17.75 -32.99
N ASP A 121 -3.77 -18.00 -34.29
CA ASP A 121 -3.86 -19.35 -34.87
C ASP A 121 -2.42 -19.86 -35.00
N ILE A 122 -1.87 -20.43 -33.93
CA ILE A 122 -0.56 -21.09 -33.97
C ILE A 122 -0.81 -22.55 -34.29
N ASN A 123 -0.53 -22.97 -35.52
CA ASN A 123 -0.44 -24.38 -35.83
C ASN A 123 0.82 -24.96 -35.19
N LEU A 124 0.66 -26.10 -34.53
CA LEU A 124 1.76 -26.79 -33.87
C LEU A 124 2.81 -27.28 -34.89
N ASP A 125 2.37 -27.50 -36.13
CA ASP A 125 3.22 -27.91 -37.26
C ASP A 125 4.21 -26.80 -37.65
N ASP A 126 3.83 -25.51 -37.56
CA ASP A 126 4.69 -24.37 -37.91
C ASP A 126 5.88 -24.19 -36.93
N ILE A 127 5.80 -24.75 -35.72
CA ILE A 127 6.85 -24.66 -34.69
C ILE A 127 7.87 -25.79 -34.84
N LEU A 128 7.47 -26.94 -35.40
CA LEU A 128 8.31 -28.13 -35.50
C LEU A 128 9.21 -28.14 -36.74
N ASP A 129 8.90 -27.33 -37.75
CA ASP A 129 9.69 -27.23 -38.98
C ASP A 129 10.96 -26.37 -38.87
N ASN A 130 11.24 -25.79 -37.70
CA ASN A 130 12.39 -24.92 -37.46
C ASN A 130 13.35 -25.44 -36.36
N LEU A 131 13.34 -26.76 -36.11
CA LEU A 131 14.23 -27.45 -35.16
C LEU A 131 15.20 -28.41 -35.86
#